data_AF-A0A954F706-F1
#
_entry.id   AF-A0A954F706-F1
#
_cell.length_a   1.000
_cell.length_b   1.000
_cell.length_c   1.000
_cell.angle_alpha   90.00
_cell.angle_beta   90.00
_cell.angle_gamma   90.00
#
_symmetry.space_group_name_H-M   'P 1'
#
loop_
_entity.id
_entity.type
_entity.pdbx_description
1 polymer ?
#
loop_
_entity_poly.entity_id
_entity_poly.type
_entity_poly.pdbx_seq_one_letter_code
_entity_poly.pdbx_strand_id
1 'polypeptide(L)'
;MNHLNRKNCIGVCLGIVFLLNLSLPTPQTGQPTASLQAQPPAVKTGDWPYFLGPQQTGISAETGLIDSFPQSGPPLLWEKRIGTGYSAPSVLGNRLVIHHRPDKGEDENKEVIECLTADTGKELWKYTYESDFRDPYGYNNGPRCSPLLTEQYSYTFGAQGKLYCLNIKDGTLVWHRDCLKEFEVPPGFFGIGATPILEGNKLIVMVGGKPDFGMVAFDARTGKTLWHNVGEDVWNGTSTGWERMPVYKWRGNEKLSSYSSPIAVTIHGKRHLLCLMRQGLVSLNPEDGSLNFKYWFRSMINDSVNAARPVVIDDKIFLSAAYQVGSALLQVEPNGKSYKELWRDPTNMMTHWSTTIHHDGYLYGFSGRHEREATMRCVRLSDGKVVWETDGAAPVIDKIKRNTLTGQFLWIDSGKTAPWPLYGRGSAILADNKFIVLGERGTLAIVKVDPKEFHEVCRTSFPQINYPAWAAPVLAHKKLYLRSESHLICLDFAEKKK
;
A
#
# COMPACT_ATOMS: atom_id res chain seq x y z
N MET A 1 -57.53 35.28 55.58
CA MET A 1 -57.97 33.98 56.12
C MET A 1 -56.75 33.05 56.08
N ASN A 2 -55.97 32.92 57.15
CA ASN A 2 -56.12 31.99 58.30
C ASN A 2 -55.16 30.78 58.09
N HIS A 3 -54.28 30.36 59.00
CA HIS A 3 -53.84 30.83 60.32
C HIS A 3 -52.36 30.43 60.54
N LEU A 4 -51.50 31.27 61.15
CA LEU A 4 -50.97 31.13 62.54
C LEU A 4 -50.74 29.67 63.02
N ASN A 5 -49.52 29.24 63.38
CA ASN A 5 -48.84 29.40 64.70
C ASN A 5 -47.49 28.58 64.68
N ARG A 6 -46.53 28.59 65.63
CA ARG A 6 -46.33 29.23 66.97
C ARG A 6 -44.83 29.23 67.40
N LYS A 7 -44.42 30.30 68.12
CA LYS A 7 -43.44 30.36 69.25
C LYS A 7 -41.92 30.08 69.09
N ASN A 8 -41.16 31.01 69.66
CA ASN A 8 -39.73 30.97 70.02
C ASN A 8 -39.41 29.93 71.11
N CYS A 9 -38.16 29.47 71.16
CA CYS A 9 -37.38 29.28 72.40
C CYS A 9 -35.88 29.50 72.14
N ILE A 10 -35.17 29.96 73.17
CA ILE A 10 -33.75 30.37 73.13
C ILE A 10 -32.86 29.18 73.54
N GLY A 11 -31.73 29.00 72.87
CA GLY A 11 -30.70 28.03 73.26
C GLY A 11 -29.33 28.43 72.74
N VAL A 12 -28.48 28.97 73.60
CA VAL A 12 -27.08 29.33 73.27
C VAL A 12 -26.21 28.07 73.37
N CYS A 13 -25.47 27.76 72.31
CA CYS A 13 -24.31 26.87 72.36
C CYS A 13 -23.21 27.44 71.47
N LEU A 14 -22.02 27.65 72.03
CA LEU A 14 -20.83 28.05 71.27
C LEU A 14 -20.41 26.90 70.35
N GLY A 15 -20.58 27.08 69.04
CA GLY A 15 -19.98 26.23 68.02
C GLY A 15 -18.77 26.93 67.41
N ILE A 16 -17.55 26.44 67.70
CA ILE A 16 -16.34 26.87 67.00
C ILE A 16 -16.42 26.33 65.58
N VAL A 17 -16.77 27.18 64.61
CA VAL A 17 -16.69 26.83 63.19
C VAL A 17 -15.27 27.06 62.71
N PHE A 18 -14.50 25.98 62.60
CA PHE A 18 -13.28 25.97 61.79
C PHE A 18 -13.67 26.22 60.33
N LEU A 19 -13.40 27.41 59.82
CA LEU A 19 -13.37 27.68 58.38
C LEU A 19 -12.17 26.93 57.79
N LEU A 20 -12.41 25.68 57.36
CA LEU A 20 -11.51 24.95 56.50
C LEU A 20 -11.44 25.66 55.14
N ASN A 21 -10.47 26.57 55.00
CA ASN A 21 -9.97 27.02 53.71
C ASN A 21 -9.34 25.81 53.00
N LEU A 22 -10.18 25.00 52.35
CA LEU A 22 -9.73 24.00 51.38
C LEU A 22 -9.20 24.76 50.17
N SER A 23 -7.91 25.05 50.18
CA SER A 23 -7.17 25.48 49.00
C SER A 23 -7.43 24.46 47.89
N LEU A 24 -8.05 24.90 46.80
CA LEU A 24 -8.14 24.08 45.59
C LEU A 24 -6.71 23.69 45.18
N PRO A 25 -6.45 22.40 44.89
CA PRO A 25 -5.11 21.99 44.50
C PRO A 25 -4.73 22.72 43.21
N THR A 26 -3.63 23.47 43.28
CA THR A 26 -3.03 24.12 42.12
C THR A 26 -2.76 23.05 41.06
N PRO A 27 -3.13 23.27 39.78
CA PRO A 27 -2.84 22.28 38.75
C PRO A 27 -1.32 22.11 38.64
N GLN A 28 -0.83 20.97 39.12
CA GLN A 28 0.57 20.61 38.99
C GLN A 28 0.87 20.46 37.50
N THR A 29 1.73 21.33 36.97
CA THR A 29 2.28 21.26 35.63
C THR A 29 3.26 20.08 35.55
N GLY A 30 2.69 18.88 35.50
CA GLY A 30 3.45 17.66 35.19
C GLY A 30 4.16 17.84 33.85
N GLN A 31 5.49 17.77 33.88
CA GLN A 31 6.29 17.70 32.66
C GLN A 31 5.85 16.48 31.86
N PRO A 32 5.77 16.54 30.52
CA PRO A 32 5.37 15.41 29.69
C PRO A 32 6.47 14.35 29.67
N THR A 33 6.49 13.48 30.68
CA THR A 33 7.36 12.30 30.75
C THR A 33 6.91 11.26 29.73
N ALA A 34 7.86 10.84 28.89
CA ALA A 34 7.74 9.79 27.87
C ALA A 34 6.67 10.04 26.78
N SER A 35 7.13 10.62 25.66
CA SER A 35 6.40 10.57 24.40
C SER A 35 6.11 9.11 23.99
N LEU A 36 4.84 8.73 23.88
CA LEU A 36 4.48 7.53 23.12
C LEU A 36 4.86 7.78 21.64
N GLN A 37 5.98 7.21 21.22
CA GLN A 37 6.27 7.09 19.81
C GLN A 37 5.29 6.11 19.20
N ALA A 38 4.60 6.51 18.12
CA ALA A 38 3.88 5.59 17.24
C ALA A 38 4.88 4.70 16.50
N GLN A 39 5.38 3.68 17.18
CA GLN A 39 6.10 2.58 16.57
C GLN A 39 5.07 1.74 15.77
N PRO A 40 5.36 1.31 14.53
CA PRO A 40 4.63 0.18 13.97
C PRO A 40 4.73 -0.99 14.95
N PRO A 41 3.69 -1.82 15.13
CA PRO A 41 3.73 -2.89 16.12
C PRO A 41 4.89 -3.84 15.80
N ALA A 42 5.47 -4.45 16.82
CA ALA A 42 6.74 -5.18 16.71
C ALA A 42 6.65 -6.37 15.75
N VAL A 43 6.95 -6.12 14.47
CA VAL A 43 7.00 -7.15 13.43
C VAL A 43 8.26 -7.98 13.65
N LYS A 44 8.13 -9.31 13.75
CA LYS A 44 9.29 -10.19 13.94
C LYS A 44 10.10 -10.22 12.64
N THR A 45 11.41 -10.41 12.77
CA THR A 45 12.29 -10.56 11.60
C THR A 45 11.76 -11.67 10.68
N GLY A 46 11.56 -11.34 9.39
CA GLY A 46 10.99 -12.25 8.40
C GLY A 46 9.46 -12.18 8.21
N ASP A 47 8.71 -11.44 9.03
CA ASP A 47 7.28 -11.24 8.80
C ASP A 47 7.00 -10.14 7.74
N TRP A 48 5.91 -10.29 6.98
CA TRP A 48 5.46 -9.35 5.94
C TRP A 48 3.96 -9.02 6.11
N PRO A 49 3.56 -8.35 7.21
CA PRO A 49 2.15 -8.19 7.59
C PRO A 49 1.43 -7.01 6.90
N TYR A 50 2.16 -6.23 6.08
CA TYR A 50 1.67 -5.04 5.39
C TYR A 50 1.97 -5.09 3.90
N PHE A 51 1.22 -4.30 3.12
CA PHE A 51 1.56 -4.04 1.73
C PHE A 51 2.99 -3.46 1.63
N LEU A 52 3.81 -4.08 0.78
CA LEU A 52 5.25 -3.79 0.65
C LEU A 52 6.09 -3.99 1.93
N GLY A 53 5.66 -4.86 2.82
CA GLY A 53 6.48 -5.41 3.90
C GLY A 53 6.48 -4.59 5.20
N PRO A 54 7.28 -4.99 6.21
CA PRO A 54 7.23 -4.40 7.56
C PRO A 54 7.41 -2.88 7.58
N GLN A 55 8.27 -2.33 6.71
CA GLN A 55 8.50 -0.88 6.56
C GLN A 55 7.63 -0.25 5.45
N GLN A 56 6.85 -1.05 4.72
CA GLN A 56 5.96 -0.62 3.63
C GLN A 56 6.68 0.08 2.46
N THR A 57 7.94 -0.29 2.21
CA THR A 57 8.87 0.26 1.20
C THR A 57 9.24 -0.71 0.09
N GLY A 58 8.91 -2.00 0.22
CA GLY A 58 9.34 -3.07 -0.70
C GLY A 58 10.76 -3.55 -0.42
N ILE A 59 11.34 -3.18 0.71
CA ILE A 59 12.69 -3.57 1.14
C ILE A 59 12.57 -4.60 2.28
N SER A 60 13.26 -5.73 2.15
CA SER A 60 13.40 -6.75 3.19
C SER A 60 14.76 -6.65 3.88
N ALA A 61 14.79 -6.87 5.19
CA ALA A 61 16.00 -7.05 5.96
C ALA A 61 16.50 -8.52 6.00
N GLU A 62 15.81 -9.44 5.31
CA GLU A 62 16.25 -10.84 5.24
C GLU A 62 17.54 -11.00 4.43
N THR A 63 18.42 -11.89 4.89
CA THR A 63 19.73 -12.18 4.31
C THR A 63 20.00 -13.68 4.17
N GLY A 64 21.00 -14.06 3.37
CA GLY A 64 21.26 -15.47 3.05
C GLY A 64 20.12 -16.05 2.22
N LEU A 65 19.82 -15.34 1.14
CA LEU A 65 18.88 -15.70 0.09
C LEU A 65 19.67 -16.21 -1.12
N ILE A 66 19.03 -17.00 -1.99
CA ILE A 66 19.69 -17.48 -3.22
C ILE A 66 20.16 -16.32 -4.11
N ASP A 67 21.43 -16.33 -4.52
CA ASP A 67 21.99 -15.35 -5.47
C ASP A 67 21.73 -15.72 -6.94
N SER A 68 21.42 -16.97 -7.21
CA SER A 68 21.10 -17.46 -8.57
C SER A 68 20.12 -18.63 -8.52
N PHE A 69 19.37 -18.81 -9.60
CA PHE A 69 18.40 -19.90 -9.69
C PHE A 69 19.04 -21.21 -10.18
N PRO A 70 18.66 -22.36 -9.61
CA PRO A 70 18.82 -23.66 -10.27
C PRO A 70 18.17 -23.67 -11.66
N GLN A 71 18.52 -24.63 -12.53
CA GLN A 71 17.95 -24.74 -13.88
C GLN A 71 16.41 -24.85 -13.88
N SER A 72 15.81 -25.34 -12.80
CA SER A 72 14.35 -25.44 -12.58
C SER A 72 13.69 -24.17 -12.02
N GLY A 73 14.45 -23.11 -11.76
CA GLY A 73 14.04 -22.03 -10.86
C GLY A 73 14.23 -22.40 -9.37
N PRO A 74 13.90 -21.47 -8.46
CA PRO A 74 13.80 -21.73 -7.02
C PRO A 74 12.85 -22.92 -6.74
N PRO A 75 13.10 -23.76 -5.71
CA PRO A 75 12.23 -24.89 -5.40
C PRO A 75 10.80 -24.45 -5.08
N LEU A 76 9.82 -25.03 -5.76
CA LEU A 76 8.40 -24.87 -5.42
C LEU A 76 8.09 -25.67 -4.14
N LEU A 77 7.67 -24.97 -3.08
CA LEU A 77 7.27 -25.59 -1.81
C LEU A 77 5.81 -26.03 -1.85
N TRP A 78 4.93 -25.16 -2.35
CA TRP A 78 3.52 -25.47 -2.58
C TRP A 78 2.89 -24.48 -3.57
N GLU A 79 1.76 -24.88 -4.14
CA GLU A 79 0.88 -24.05 -4.96
C GLU A 79 -0.56 -24.16 -4.47
N LYS A 80 -1.37 -23.14 -4.73
CA LYS A 80 -2.81 -23.14 -4.45
C LYS A 80 -3.55 -22.39 -5.55
N ARG A 81 -4.62 -22.99 -6.08
CA ARG A 81 -5.61 -22.29 -6.91
C ARG A 81 -6.40 -21.31 -6.05
N ILE A 82 -6.49 -20.07 -6.49
CA ILE A 82 -7.26 -18.99 -5.86
C ILE A 82 -8.12 -18.29 -6.92
N GLY A 83 -8.93 -17.33 -6.49
CA GLY A 83 -9.69 -16.47 -7.38
C GLY A 83 -8.93 -15.23 -7.86
N THR A 84 -9.59 -14.48 -8.73
CA THR A 84 -9.18 -13.19 -9.30
C THR A 84 -8.83 -12.13 -8.25
N GLY A 85 -8.01 -11.17 -8.66
CA GLY A 85 -7.62 -10.00 -7.87
C GLY A 85 -6.12 -9.71 -7.97
N TYR A 86 -5.73 -8.51 -7.54
CA TYR A 86 -4.34 -8.05 -7.54
C TYR A 86 -3.76 -7.85 -6.11
N SER A 87 -4.54 -8.22 -5.09
CA SER A 87 -4.12 -8.25 -3.69
C SER A 87 -2.91 -9.18 -3.51
N ALA A 88 -1.77 -8.63 -3.06
CA ALA A 88 -0.65 -9.44 -2.61
C ALA A 88 -0.99 -10.08 -1.25
N PRO A 89 -0.49 -11.30 -0.95
CA PRO A 89 -0.69 -11.90 0.37
C PRO A 89 0.01 -11.08 1.46
N SER A 90 -0.34 -11.32 2.71
CA SER A 90 0.43 -10.82 3.86
C SER A 90 0.69 -11.97 4.82
N VAL A 91 1.86 -11.95 5.46
CA VAL A 91 2.38 -13.07 6.26
C VAL A 91 2.76 -12.59 7.65
N LEU A 92 2.27 -13.28 8.68
CA LEU A 92 2.59 -13.05 10.09
C LEU A 92 2.79 -14.41 10.79
N GLY A 93 4.03 -14.71 11.17
CA GLY A 93 4.47 -16.04 11.56
C GLY A 93 4.14 -17.07 10.47
N ASN A 94 3.50 -18.17 10.87
CA ASN A 94 3.03 -19.21 9.94
C ASN A 94 1.61 -18.97 9.41
N ARG A 95 1.08 -17.74 9.47
CA ARG A 95 -0.21 -17.37 8.88
C ARG A 95 0.00 -16.50 7.66
N LEU A 96 -0.45 -16.97 6.51
CA LEU A 96 -0.58 -16.18 5.29
C LEU A 96 -2.06 -15.85 5.10
N VAL A 97 -2.41 -14.58 4.93
CA VAL A 97 -3.77 -14.16 4.55
C VAL A 97 -3.76 -13.65 3.12
N ILE A 98 -4.76 -14.03 2.33
CA ILE A 98 -4.95 -13.60 0.95
C ILE A 98 -6.41 -13.19 0.74
N HIS A 99 -6.62 -12.14 -0.07
CA HIS A 99 -7.93 -11.65 -0.45
C HIS A 99 -8.15 -11.90 -1.95
N HIS A 100 -9.22 -12.59 -2.33
CA HIS A 100 -9.48 -12.95 -3.73
C HIS A 100 -10.97 -13.05 -4.05
N ARG A 101 -11.32 -13.22 -5.33
CA ARG A 101 -12.70 -13.40 -5.81
C ARG A 101 -12.76 -14.61 -6.75
N PRO A 102 -13.44 -15.71 -6.40
CA PRO A 102 -13.57 -16.89 -7.26
C PRO A 102 -13.93 -16.51 -8.70
N ASP A 103 -13.28 -17.18 -9.65
CA ASP A 103 -13.35 -16.87 -11.09
C ASP A 103 -14.47 -17.62 -11.82
N LYS A 104 -15.13 -18.58 -11.15
CA LYS A 104 -16.12 -19.51 -11.71
C LYS A 104 -17.08 -20.01 -10.63
N GLY A 105 -18.28 -20.41 -11.06
CA GLY A 105 -19.28 -21.06 -10.20
C GLY A 105 -20.14 -20.06 -9.43
N GLU A 106 -21.00 -20.57 -8.54
CA GLU A 106 -21.99 -19.78 -7.79
C GLU A 106 -21.35 -18.71 -6.88
N ASP A 107 -20.06 -18.83 -6.57
CA ASP A 107 -19.28 -17.89 -5.75
C ASP A 107 -18.61 -16.76 -6.56
N GLU A 108 -18.81 -16.64 -7.88
CA GLU A 108 -18.23 -15.55 -8.69
C GLU A 108 -18.68 -14.14 -8.24
N ASN A 109 -19.79 -14.08 -7.48
CA ASN A 109 -20.33 -12.87 -6.89
C ASN A 109 -19.80 -12.57 -5.48
N LYS A 110 -18.81 -13.33 -4.98
CA LYS A 110 -18.30 -13.20 -3.62
C LYS A 110 -16.81 -12.84 -3.60
N GLU A 111 -16.41 -12.05 -2.62
CA GLU A 111 -15.01 -11.88 -2.23
C GLU A 111 -14.71 -12.79 -1.03
N VAL A 112 -13.50 -13.34 -1.01
CA VAL A 112 -13.04 -14.40 -0.11
C VAL A 112 -11.74 -13.95 0.56
N ILE A 113 -11.79 -13.82 1.88
CA ILE A 113 -10.63 -13.60 2.75
C ILE A 113 -10.24 -14.98 3.30
N GLU A 114 -9.05 -15.45 2.97
CA GLU A 114 -8.62 -16.81 3.28
C GLU A 114 -7.28 -16.78 4.03
N CYS A 115 -7.22 -17.47 5.17
CA CYS A 115 -5.98 -17.67 5.91
C CYS A 115 -5.46 -19.09 5.68
N LEU A 116 -4.18 -19.18 5.35
CA LEU A 116 -3.44 -20.41 5.09
C LEU A 116 -2.28 -20.56 6.07
N THR A 117 -1.81 -21.79 6.24
CA THR A 117 -0.45 -22.04 6.76
C THR A 117 0.57 -21.52 5.75
N ALA A 118 1.49 -20.65 6.15
CA ALA A 118 2.53 -20.10 5.28
C ALA A 118 3.50 -21.20 4.75
N ASP A 119 3.71 -22.26 5.54
CA ASP A 119 4.59 -23.39 5.20
C ASP A 119 3.98 -24.40 4.22
N THR A 120 2.66 -24.59 4.20
CA THR A 120 2.03 -25.70 3.44
C THR A 120 0.83 -25.31 2.56
N GLY A 121 0.42 -24.04 2.54
CA GLY A 121 -0.71 -23.56 1.73
C GLY A 121 -2.09 -24.11 2.15
N LYS A 122 -2.16 -24.88 3.25
CA LYS A 122 -3.41 -25.45 3.79
C LYS A 122 -4.25 -24.39 4.46
N GLU A 123 -5.55 -24.45 4.22
CA GLU A 123 -6.54 -23.55 4.81
C GLU A 123 -6.62 -23.71 6.33
N LEU A 124 -6.62 -22.56 7.03
CA LEU A 124 -6.83 -22.45 8.48
C LEU A 124 -8.24 -21.92 8.77
N TRP A 125 -8.68 -20.91 8.02
CA TRP A 125 -10.03 -20.37 8.05
C TRP A 125 -10.33 -19.60 6.75
N LYS A 126 -11.62 -19.40 6.48
CA LYS A 126 -12.12 -18.64 5.34
C LYS A 126 -13.34 -17.82 5.74
N TYR A 127 -13.38 -16.57 5.29
CA TYR A 127 -14.53 -15.68 5.42
C TYR A 127 -14.93 -15.18 4.03
N THR A 128 -16.22 -15.22 3.72
CA THR A 128 -16.74 -14.94 2.38
C THR A 128 -17.90 -13.94 2.47
N TYR A 129 -17.96 -12.97 1.55
CA TYR A 129 -19.04 -11.99 1.50
C TYR A 129 -19.40 -11.59 0.06
N GLU A 130 -20.65 -11.17 -0.16
CA GLU A 130 -21.14 -10.73 -1.47
C GLU A 130 -20.43 -9.46 -1.97
N SER A 131 -20.07 -9.40 -3.24
CA SER A 131 -19.48 -8.25 -3.94
C SER A 131 -20.05 -8.12 -5.35
N ASP A 132 -20.90 -7.12 -5.57
CA ASP A 132 -21.48 -6.83 -6.88
C ASP A 132 -20.50 -6.09 -7.81
N PHE A 133 -19.33 -5.68 -7.32
CA PHE A 133 -18.39 -4.85 -8.07
C PHE A 133 -18.09 -5.42 -9.46
N ARG A 134 -18.15 -4.55 -10.47
CA ARG A 134 -17.75 -4.82 -11.84
C ARG A 134 -16.82 -3.71 -12.31
N ASP A 135 -15.66 -4.10 -12.84
CA ASP A 135 -14.70 -3.19 -13.46
C ASP A 135 -15.27 -2.68 -14.80
N PRO A 136 -15.53 -1.36 -14.97
CA PRO A 136 -16.13 -0.82 -16.19
C PRO A 136 -15.29 -1.02 -17.46
N TYR A 137 -14.00 -1.35 -17.34
CA TYR A 137 -13.11 -1.68 -18.46
C TYR A 137 -12.94 -3.19 -18.67
N GLY A 138 -13.59 -4.03 -17.84
CA GLY A 138 -13.54 -5.48 -17.93
C GLY A 138 -12.21 -6.10 -17.52
N TYR A 139 -11.32 -5.36 -16.82
CA TYR A 139 -10.03 -5.89 -16.41
C TYR A 139 -10.15 -6.97 -15.34
N ASN A 140 -10.63 -6.63 -14.13
CA ASN A 140 -10.67 -7.55 -13.01
C ASN A 140 -11.66 -7.13 -11.91
N ASN A 141 -12.56 -8.03 -11.51
CA ASN A 141 -13.61 -7.76 -10.52
C ASN A 141 -13.20 -8.08 -9.07
N GLY A 142 -11.98 -8.57 -8.84
CA GLY A 142 -11.47 -9.00 -7.54
C GLY A 142 -10.75 -7.90 -6.75
N PRO A 143 -10.42 -8.18 -5.47
CA PRO A 143 -9.83 -7.21 -4.56
C PRO A 143 -8.36 -6.89 -4.91
N ARG A 144 -7.96 -5.65 -4.62
CA ARG A 144 -6.65 -5.09 -4.98
C ARG A 144 -5.80 -4.74 -3.75
N CYS A 145 -6.42 -4.39 -2.63
CA CYS A 145 -5.73 -4.13 -1.36
C CYS A 145 -5.13 -5.41 -0.78
N SER A 146 -3.91 -5.34 -0.23
CA SER A 146 -3.36 -6.46 0.57
C SER A 146 -4.03 -6.49 1.95
N PRO A 147 -4.15 -7.65 2.61
CA PRO A 147 -4.55 -7.69 4.02
C PRO A 147 -3.55 -6.90 4.90
N LEU A 148 -4.04 -6.25 5.96
CA LEU A 148 -3.19 -5.70 7.02
C LEU A 148 -3.30 -6.59 8.24
N LEU A 149 -2.18 -7.13 8.71
CA LEU A 149 -2.15 -8.13 9.79
C LEU A 149 -1.60 -7.55 11.10
N THR A 150 -2.17 -8.02 12.20
CA THR A 150 -1.71 -7.81 13.58
C THR A 150 -1.84 -9.14 14.33
N GLU A 151 -1.29 -9.22 15.55
CA GLU A 151 -1.42 -10.43 16.38
C GLU A 151 -2.87 -10.76 16.80
N GLN A 152 -3.81 -9.82 16.64
CA GLN A 152 -5.23 -9.99 17.00
C GLN A 152 -6.17 -9.99 15.79
N TYR A 153 -5.89 -9.15 14.79
CA TYR A 153 -6.82 -8.83 13.71
C TYR A 153 -6.19 -8.89 12.31
N SER A 154 -7.01 -9.32 11.36
CA SER A 154 -6.81 -9.18 9.91
C SER A 154 -7.78 -8.10 9.40
N TYR A 155 -7.25 -7.06 8.77
CA TYR A 155 -8.04 -6.02 8.12
C TYR A 155 -7.95 -6.15 6.60
N THR A 156 -9.08 -6.06 5.91
CA THR A 156 -9.15 -6.18 4.45
C THR A 156 -10.14 -5.20 3.86
N PHE A 157 -9.82 -4.64 2.69
CA PHE A 157 -10.68 -3.67 2.00
C PHE A 157 -10.97 -4.17 0.57
N GLY A 158 -12.23 -4.54 0.32
CA GLY A 158 -12.70 -5.16 -0.91
C GLY A 158 -12.80 -4.22 -2.11
N ALA A 159 -13.00 -4.78 -3.30
CA ALA A 159 -13.09 -3.97 -4.53
C ALA A 159 -14.30 -3.02 -4.51
N GLN A 160 -15.40 -3.45 -3.88
CA GLN A 160 -16.60 -2.67 -3.59
C GLN A 160 -16.48 -1.77 -2.33
N GLY A 161 -15.27 -1.57 -1.79
CA GLY A 161 -15.07 -0.75 -0.58
C GLY A 161 -15.78 -1.27 0.67
N LYS A 162 -15.91 -2.60 0.80
CA LYS A 162 -16.32 -3.24 2.04
C LYS A 162 -15.08 -3.47 2.90
N LEU A 163 -15.04 -2.85 4.07
CA LEU A 163 -13.92 -2.90 5.01
C LEU A 163 -14.27 -3.89 6.12
N TYR A 164 -13.43 -4.90 6.31
CA TYR A 164 -13.63 -5.95 7.32
C TYR A 164 -12.50 -5.96 8.33
N CYS A 165 -12.85 -6.21 9.59
CA CYS A 165 -11.95 -6.64 10.65
C CYS A 165 -12.36 -8.04 11.09
N LEU A 166 -11.46 -9.00 10.89
CA LEU A 166 -11.61 -10.39 11.32
C LEU A 166 -10.60 -10.72 12.40
N ASN A 167 -10.92 -11.63 13.31
CA ASN A 167 -9.96 -12.22 14.23
C ASN A 167 -8.93 -13.05 13.44
N ILE A 168 -7.64 -12.76 13.61
CA ILE A 168 -6.56 -13.44 12.86
C ILE A 168 -6.48 -14.95 13.16
N LYS A 169 -6.96 -15.38 14.33
CA LYS A 169 -6.85 -16.76 14.81
C LYS A 169 -7.77 -17.72 14.05
N ASP A 170 -9.02 -17.32 13.83
CA ASP A 170 -10.14 -18.17 13.41
C ASP A 170 -11.05 -17.55 12.33
N GLY A 171 -10.79 -16.31 11.90
CA GLY A 171 -11.57 -15.63 10.85
C GLY A 171 -12.93 -15.10 11.31
N THR A 172 -13.23 -15.14 12.62
CA THR A 172 -14.49 -14.61 13.13
C THR A 172 -14.62 -13.11 12.90
N LEU A 173 -15.81 -12.67 12.48
CA LEU A 173 -16.10 -11.26 12.23
C LEU A 173 -16.08 -10.46 13.54
N VAL A 174 -15.28 -9.39 13.58
CA VAL A 174 -15.25 -8.44 14.70
C VAL A 174 -16.13 -7.23 14.37
N TRP A 175 -15.94 -6.64 13.20
CA TRP A 175 -16.77 -5.57 12.66
C TRP A 175 -16.59 -5.44 11.14
N HIS A 176 -17.54 -4.81 10.45
CA HIS A 176 -17.40 -4.40 9.05
C HIS A 176 -18.00 -3.02 8.78
N ARG A 177 -17.65 -2.41 7.65
CA ARG A 177 -18.18 -1.13 7.13
C ARG A 177 -18.42 -1.25 5.62
N ASP A 178 -19.50 -0.67 5.12
CA ASP A 178 -19.81 -0.58 3.68
C ASP A 178 -19.50 0.84 3.19
N CYS A 179 -18.20 1.15 3.11
CA CYS A 179 -17.71 2.52 2.97
C CYS A 179 -18.21 3.22 1.69
N LEU A 180 -18.46 2.46 0.61
CA LEU A 180 -18.98 3.01 -0.64
C LEU A 180 -20.38 3.62 -0.44
N LYS A 181 -21.24 2.96 0.34
CA LYS A 181 -22.59 3.44 0.66
C LYS A 181 -22.57 4.49 1.77
N GLU A 182 -21.82 4.25 2.83
CA GLU A 182 -21.77 5.10 4.03
C GLU A 182 -21.22 6.51 3.77
N PHE A 183 -20.34 6.67 2.78
CA PHE A 183 -19.63 7.93 2.49
C PHE A 183 -19.87 8.45 1.06
N GLU A 184 -20.94 8.00 0.40
CA GLU A 184 -21.37 8.47 -0.94
C GLU A 184 -20.26 8.47 -2.01
N VAL A 185 -19.43 7.42 -2.01
CA VAL A 185 -18.23 7.35 -2.87
C VAL A 185 -18.64 7.30 -4.35
N PRO A 186 -18.16 8.23 -5.20
CA PRO A 186 -18.47 8.22 -6.63
C PRO A 186 -17.97 6.94 -7.33
N PRO A 187 -18.69 6.43 -8.35
CA PRO A 187 -18.22 5.32 -9.16
C PRO A 187 -16.81 5.58 -9.73
N GLY A 188 -15.87 4.70 -9.36
CA GLY A 188 -14.46 4.72 -9.77
C GLY A 188 -14.21 4.04 -11.12
N PHE A 189 -12.92 3.84 -11.45
CA PHE A 189 -12.49 3.19 -12.70
C PHE A 189 -12.11 1.73 -12.52
N PHE A 190 -11.46 1.37 -11.41
CA PHE A 190 -10.94 0.02 -11.17
C PHE A 190 -11.25 -0.45 -9.74
N GLY A 191 -12.36 0.01 -9.16
CA GLY A 191 -12.72 -0.26 -7.77
C GLY A 191 -11.74 0.38 -6.77
N ILE A 192 -11.72 -0.15 -5.55
CA ILE A 192 -10.79 0.26 -4.48
C ILE A 192 -9.48 -0.53 -4.55
N GLY A 193 -8.34 0.14 -4.32
CA GLY A 193 -7.03 -0.51 -4.25
C GLY A 193 -5.95 0.16 -3.40
N ALA A 194 -6.28 1.22 -2.64
CA ALA A 194 -5.39 1.76 -1.61
C ALA A 194 -5.55 0.93 -0.32
N THR A 195 -4.52 0.16 0.02
CA THR A 195 -4.47 -0.67 1.23
C THR A 195 -4.51 0.23 2.48
N PRO A 196 -5.37 -0.05 3.47
CA PRO A 196 -5.36 0.64 4.76
C PRO A 196 -4.02 0.55 5.48
N ILE A 197 -3.73 1.52 6.35
CA ILE A 197 -2.62 1.44 7.31
C ILE A 197 -3.12 1.52 8.76
N LEU A 198 -2.30 1.01 9.68
CA LEU A 198 -2.54 1.10 11.12
C LEU A 198 -1.54 2.11 11.71
N GLU A 199 -2.05 3.08 12.45
CA GLU A 199 -1.27 4.11 13.16
C GLU A 199 -1.82 4.20 14.60
N GLY A 200 -1.10 3.61 15.55
CA GLY A 200 -1.60 3.44 16.92
C GLY A 200 -2.91 2.63 16.94
N ASN A 201 -3.97 3.21 17.51
CA ASN A 201 -5.31 2.60 17.53
C ASN A 201 -6.17 2.93 16.28
N LYS A 202 -5.61 3.61 15.28
CA LYS A 202 -6.36 4.14 14.14
C LYS A 202 -6.08 3.31 12.89
N LEU A 203 -7.14 2.75 12.29
CA LEU A 203 -7.10 2.18 10.96
C LEU A 203 -7.44 3.29 9.96
N ILE A 204 -6.46 3.73 9.19
CA ILE A 204 -6.55 4.87 8.28
C ILE A 204 -6.77 4.35 6.86
N VAL A 205 -7.83 4.83 6.21
CA VAL A 205 -8.37 4.30 4.96
C VAL A 205 -8.60 5.43 3.96
N MET A 206 -8.16 5.22 2.72
CA MET A 206 -8.51 6.12 1.61
C MET A 206 -9.86 5.70 1.03
N VAL A 207 -10.95 6.26 1.58
CA VAL A 207 -12.32 5.91 1.19
C VAL A 207 -12.72 6.57 -0.13
N GLY A 208 -12.39 7.85 -0.31
CA GLY A 208 -12.74 8.61 -1.51
C GLY A 208 -14.17 9.18 -1.54
N GLY A 209 -14.82 9.31 -0.38
CA GLY A 209 -16.20 9.75 -0.22
C GLY A 209 -16.41 11.28 -0.17
N LYS A 210 -17.67 11.72 -0.23
CA LYS A 210 -18.06 13.14 -0.34
C LYS A 210 -18.59 13.76 0.96
N PRO A 211 -18.44 15.09 1.15
CA PRO A 211 -17.56 15.98 0.38
C PRO A 211 -16.10 15.73 0.76
N ASP A 212 -15.81 15.51 2.04
CA ASP A 212 -14.46 15.44 2.64
C ASP A 212 -14.20 14.11 3.37
N PHE A 213 -14.57 13.00 2.74
CA PHE A 213 -14.25 11.64 3.19
C PHE A 213 -13.24 10.96 2.24
N GLY A 214 -12.33 11.73 1.65
CA GLY A 214 -11.21 11.21 0.88
C GLY A 214 -10.32 10.30 1.73
N MET A 215 -10.01 10.75 2.95
CA MET A 215 -9.32 10.00 4.00
C MET A 215 -10.22 9.88 5.23
N VAL A 216 -10.29 8.68 5.82
CA VAL A 216 -11.06 8.41 7.04
C VAL A 216 -10.23 7.56 7.99
N ALA A 217 -10.18 7.94 9.27
CA ALA A 217 -9.67 7.09 10.33
C ALA A 217 -10.81 6.44 11.08
N PHE A 218 -10.70 5.12 11.27
CA PHE A 218 -11.58 4.33 12.12
C PHE A 218 -10.81 3.89 13.37
N ASP A 219 -11.49 3.75 14.50
CA ASP A 219 -10.96 3.01 15.65
C ASP A 219 -10.78 1.54 15.23
N ALA A 220 -9.53 1.06 15.25
CA ALA A 220 -9.17 -0.23 14.66
C ALA A 220 -9.86 -1.42 15.36
N ARG A 221 -10.32 -1.25 16.61
CA ARG A 221 -11.00 -2.31 17.37
C ARG A 221 -12.51 -2.32 17.15
N THR A 222 -13.13 -1.18 16.86
CA THR A 222 -14.61 -1.03 16.83
C THR A 222 -15.18 -0.61 15.48
N GLY A 223 -14.35 -0.16 14.53
CA GLY A 223 -14.81 0.34 13.23
C GLY A 223 -15.51 1.71 13.29
N LYS A 224 -15.53 2.38 14.45
CA LYS A 224 -16.13 3.71 14.62
C LYS A 224 -15.25 4.77 13.95
N THR A 225 -15.84 5.64 13.12
CA THR A 225 -15.15 6.83 12.57
C THR A 225 -14.63 7.73 13.69
N LEU A 226 -13.34 8.09 13.62
CA LEU A 226 -12.65 9.00 14.54
C LEU A 226 -12.48 10.40 13.94
N TRP A 227 -11.97 10.47 12.71
CA TRP A 227 -11.84 11.69 11.93
C TRP A 227 -11.97 11.37 10.44
N HIS A 228 -12.28 12.40 9.64
CA HIS A 228 -12.21 12.35 8.17
C HIS A 228 -11.68 13.68 7.63
N ASN A 229 -11.09 13.66 6.44
CA ASN A 229 -10.63 14.86 5.75
C ASN A 229 -10.46 14.57 4.24
N VAL A 230 -10.00 15.57 3.49
CA VAL A 230 -9.68 15.55 2.06
C VAL A 230 -10.91 15.49 1.17
N GLY A 231 -11.21 16.63 0.57
CA GLY A 231 -12.35 16.80 -0.32
C GLY A 231 -12.41 18.19 -0.93
N GLU A 232 -13.57 18.83 -0.83
CA GLU A 232 -13.81 20.16 -1.37
C GLU A 232 -12.91 21.22 -0.74
N ASP A 233 -12.87 21.26 0.60
CA ASP A 233 -12.07 22.23 1.37
C ASP A 233 -10.56 22.11 1.06
N VAL A 234 -10.11 20.89 0.76
CA VAL A 234 -8.70 20.64 0.43
C VAL A 234 -8.39 20.94 -1.03
N TRP A 235 -9.28 20.70 -1.99
CA TRP A 235 -8.94 20.76 -3.42
C TRP A 235 -9.52 21.94 -4.19
N ASN A 236 -10.64 22.53 -3.78
CA ASN A 236 -11.23 23.67 -4.48
C ASN A 236 -10.26 24.87 -4.47
N GLY A 237 -10.21 25.63 -5.57
CA GLY A 237 -9.31 26.77 -5.73
C GLY A 237 -7.80 26.43 -5.80
N THR A 238 -7.41 25.16 -5.79
CA THR A 238 -5.99 24.76 -5.81
C THR A 238 -5.36 25.05 -7.17
N SER A 239 -4.15 25.61 -7.21
CA SER A 239 -3.41 25.73 -8.48
C SER A 239 -2.95 24.36 -8.98
N THR A 240 -3.14 24.10 -10.26
CA THR A 240 -2.84 22.79 -10.89
C THR A 240 -1.47 22.74 -11.57
N GLY A 241 -0.84 23.89 -11.79
CA GLY A 241 0.31 24.02 -12.70
C GLY A 241 -0.02 23.84 -14.19
N TRP A 242 -1.29 23.65 -14.57
CA TRP A 242 -1.69 23.50 -15.97
C TRP A 242 -2.15 24.83 -16.59
N GLU A 243 -1.55 25.26 -17.70
CA GLU A 243 -1.93 26.50 -18.42
C GLU A 243 -3.42 26.59 -18.75
N ARG A 244 -4.02 25.48 -19.20
CA ARG A 244 -5.43 25.42 -19.64
C ARG A 244 -6.45 25.33 -18.51
N MET A 245 -6.01 25.00 -17.29
CA MET A 245 -6.87 24.83 -16.11
C MET A 245 -6.12 25.26 -14.85
N PRO A 246 -5.64 26.52 -14.76
CA PRO A 246 -4.63 26.93 -13.77
C PRO A 246 -5.12 26.87 -12.32
N VAL A 247 -6.44 26.86 -12.13
CA VAL A 247 -7.13 26.73 -10.84
C VAL A 247 -8.15 25.60 -10.94
N TYR A 248 -8.09 24.66 -10.00
CA TYR A 248 -9.07 23.59 -9.88
C TYR A 248 -10.41 24.11 -9.36
N LYS A 249 -11.51 23.74 -10.03
CA LYS A 249 -12.87 24.02 -9.59
C LYS A 249 -13.55 22.71 -9.22
N TRP A 250 -13.96 22.60 -7.97
CA TRP A 250 -14.71 21.46 -7.47
C TRP A 250 -16.09 21.36 -8.14
N ARG A 251 -16.62 20.13 -8.30
CA ARG A 251 -17.89 19.87 -9.00
C ARG A 251 -18.85 18.94 -8.23
N GLY A 252 -18.47 18.44 -7.06
CA GLY A 252 -19.26 17.49 -6.28
C GLY A 252 -19.36 16.09 -6.91
N ASN A 253 -18.51 15.77 -7.89
CA ASN A 253 -18.45 14.45 -8.55
C ASN A 253 -17.02 13.88 -8.64
N GLU A 254 -16.12 14.44 -7.85
CA GLU A 254 -14.71 14.10 -7.74
C GLU A 254 -14.48 12.65 -7.31
N LYS A 255 -13.87 11.86 -8.20
CA LYS A 255 -13.13 10.66 -7.81
C LYS A 255 -11.89 11.10 -7.02
N LEU A 256 -11.95 10.99 -5.69
CA LEU A 256 -10.88 11.35 -4.75
C LEU A 256 -9.87 10.22 -4.55
N SER A 257 -10.37 8.99 -4.38
CA SER A 257 -9.54 7.81 -4.11
C SER A 257 -8.57 7.53 -5.25
N SER A 258 -7.40 7.06 -4.85
CA SER A 258 -6.33 6.54 -5.70
C SER A 258 -6.07 5.08 -5.32
N TYR A 259 -5.00 4.51 -5.84
CA TYR A 259 -4.53 3.16 -5.51
C TYR A 259 -3.23 3.22 -4.69
N SER A 260 -2.75 4.44 -4.44
CA SER A 260 -1.58 4.74 -3.63
C SER A 260 -1.92 4.62 -2.15
N SER A 261 -1.50 3.51 -1.55
CA SER A 261 -1.75 3.22 -0.14
C SER A 261 -1.01 4.26 0.75
N PRO A 262 -1.64 4.89 1.77
CA PRO A 262 -0.99 5.92 2.58
C PRO A 262 0.25 5.45 3.35
N ILE A 263 1.14 6.37 3.76
CA ILE A 263 2.27 6.07 4.66
C ILE A 263 2.35 7.08 5.81
N ALA A 264 2.59 6.61 7.03
CA ALA A 264 2.82 7.45 8.21
C ALA A 264 4.32 7.47 8.56
N VAL A 265 4.93 8.66 8.51
CA VAL A 265 6.37 8.89 8.69
C VAL A 265 6.64 10.05 9.63
N THR A 266 7.85 10.12 10.18
CA THR A 266 8.30 11.24 11.00
C THR A 266 9.36 12.03 10.24
N ILE A 267 9.11 13.31 9.98
CA ILE A 267 10.01 14.23 9.25
C ILE A 267 10.23 15.46 10.12
N HIS A 268 11.49 15.88 10.32
CA HIS A 268 11.87 16.98 11.22
C HIS A 268 11.24 16.89 12.63
N GLY A 269 11.11 15.67 13.16
CA GLY A 269 10.48 15.38 14.45
C GLY A 269 8.95 15.46 14.49
N LYS A 270 8.29 15.73 13.35
CA LYS A 270 6.83 15.86 13.24
C LYS A 270 6.25 14.63 12.54
N ARG A 271 5.07 14.19 12.97
CA ARG A 271 4.39 13.02 12.36
C ARG A 271 3.54 13.46 11.17
N HIS A 272 3.75 12.83 10.03
CA HIS A 272 3.07 13.10 8.77
C HIS A 272 2.41 11.82 8.26
N LEU A 273 1.09 11.88 8.06
CA LEU A 273 0.37 10.95 7.19
C LEU A 273 0.45 11.48 5.76
N LEU A 274 1.08 10.74 4.85
CA LEU A 274 1.24 11.10 3.45
C LEU A 274 0.27 10.27 2.60
N CYS A 275 -0.67 10.94 1.94
CA CYS A 275 -1.66 10.32 1.06
C CYS A 275 -1.56 10.91 -0.35
N LEU A 276 -1.09 10.12 -1.31
CA LEU A 276 -1.11 10.50 -2.73
C LEU A 276 -2.50 10.18 -3.30
N MET A 277 -3.43 11.12 -3.11
CA MET A 277 -4.79 11.09 -3.63
C MET A 277 -4.79 11.21 -5.16
N ARG A 278 -5.96 11.08 -5.80
CA ARG A 278 -6.04 11.22 -7.26
C ARG A 278 -5.68 12.62 -7.77
N GLN A 279 -5.95 13.67 -7.00
CA GLN A 279 -5.59 15.07 -7.28
C GLN A 279 -4.10 15.37 -7.03
N GLY A 280 -3.47 14.65 -6.11
CA GLY A 280 -2.08 14.86 -5.71
C GLY A 280 -1.82 14.48 -4.26
N LEU A 281 -0.64 14.84 -3.77
CA LEU A 281 -0.22 14.54 -2.40
C LEU A 281 -0.91 15.49 -1.41
N VAL A 282 -1.41 14.94 -0.31
CA VAL A 282 -1.64 15.67 0.93
C VAL A 282 -0.73 15.11 2.02
N SER A 283 -0.28 15.98 2.91
CA SER A 283 0.22 15.60 4.22
C SER A 283 -0.81 16.01 5.26
N LEU A 284 -1.21 15.08 6.11
CA LEU A 284 -2.12 15.28 7.24
C LEU A 284 -1.40 14.96 8.56
N ASN A 285 -1.92 15.47 9.68
CA ASN A 285 -1.62 14.93 11.00
C ASN A 285 -2.43 13.63 11.19
N PRO A 286 -1.82 12.47 11.49
CA PRO A 286 -2.56 11.22 11.68
C PRO A 286 -3.48 11.21 12.91
N GLU A 287 -3.26 12.08 13.89
CA GLU A 287 -4.06 12.06 15.13
C GLU A 287 -5.47 12.64 14.94
N ASP A 288 -5.59 13.73 14.18
CA ASP A 288 -6.84 14.49 13.99
C ASP A 288 -7.25 14.69 12.52
N GLY A 289 -6.44 14.24 11.56
CA GLY A 289 -6.68 14.40 10.13
C GLY A 289 -6.41 15.81 9.58
N SER A 290 -5.91 16.75 10.40
CA SER A 290 -5.71 18.15 10.00
C SER A 290 -4.63 18.30 8.92
N LEU A 291 -4.85 19.23 7.98
CA LEU A 291 -3.94 19.45 6.86
C LEU A 291 -2.60 20.06 7.34
N ASN A 292 -1.50 19.46 6.88
CA ASN A 292 -0.16 20.04 6.96
C ASN A 292 0.15 20.84 5.70
N PHE A 293 0.08 20.19 4.54
CA PHE A 293 0.27 20.81 3.22
C PHE A 293 -0.34 19.94 2.12
N LYS A 294 -0.52 20.51 0.92
CA LYS A 294 -1.00 19.83 -0.30
C LYS A 294 -0.14 20.18 -1.51
N TYR A 295 -0.09 19.27 -2.48
CA TYR A 295 0.69 19.40 -3.72
C TYR A 295 -0.07 18.74 -4.88
N TRP A 296 -0.30 19.50 -5.96
CA TRP A 296 -1.02 18.98 -7.13
C TRP A 296 -0.12 18.06 -7.96
N PHE A 297 -0.58 16.82 -8.15
CA PHE A 297 0.17 15.77 -8.84
C PHE A 297 -0.81 14.79 -9.47
N ARG A 298 -1.32 15.17 -10.64
CA ARG A 298 -2.38 14.46 -11.37
C ARG A 298 -2.18 14.67 -12.87
N SER A 299 -2.72 13.77 -13.71
CA SER A 299 -2.82 13.95 -15.16
C SER A 299 -4.16 14.60 -15.56
N MET A 300 -4.17 15.33 -16.68
CA MET A 300 -5.40 15.81 -17.31
C MET A 300 -6.27 14.65 -17.86
N ILE A 301 -5.68 13.46 -18.07
CA ILE A 301 -6.40 12.26 -18.50
C ILE A 301 -7.44 11.86 -17.44
N ASN A 302 -8.69 11.64 -17.84
CA ASN A 302 -9.77 11.40 -16.89
C ASN A 302 -9.63 10.06 -16.14
N ASP A 303 -9.29 8.99 -16.86
CA ASP A 303 -9.00 7.63 -16.34
C ASP A 303 -7.60 7.51 -15.70
N SER A 304 -6.93 8.63 -15.43
CA SER A 304 -5.67 8.63 -14.69
C SER A 304 -5.86 8.35 -13.19
N VAL A 305 -4.87 7.67 -12.64
CA VAL A 305 -4.79 7.26 -11.24
C VAL A 305 -3.36 7.39 -10.75
N ASN A 306 -3.19 7.71 -9.47
CA ASN A 306 -1.93 7.56 -8.75
C ASN A 306 -1.97 6.22 -8.01
N ALA A 307 -1.00 5.34 -8.23
CA ALA A 307 -1.01 3.97 -7.69
C ALA A 307 0.27 3.60 -6.93
N ALA A 308 1.43 4.10 -7.36
CA ALA A 308 2.66 4.02 -6.59
C ALA A 308 2.54 4.81 -5.28
N ARG A 309 3.13 4.29 -4.19
CA ARG A 309 3.20 4.99 -2.90
C ARG A 309 4.21 6.14 -2.95
N PRO A 310 4.05 7.20 -2.13
CA PRO A 310 5.13 8.14 -1.86
C PRO A 310 6.35 7.39 -1.30
N VAL A 311 7.54 7.67 -1.83
CA VAL A 311 8.80 7.15 -1.30
C VAL A 311 9.42 8.26 -0.47
N VAL A 312 9.73 7.97 0.80
CA VAL A 312 10.28 8.96 1.74
C VAL A 312 11.75 8.68 1.96
N ILE A 313 12.59 9.71 1.77
CA ILE A 313 14.05 9.65 1.94
C ILE A 313 14.44 10.84 2.83
N ASP A 314 14.68 10.58 4.11
CA ASP A 314 14.89 11.60 5.15
C ASP A 314 13.74 12.62 5.20
N ASP A 315 13.99 13.86 4.78
CA ASP A 315 13.03 14.95 4.66
C ASP A 315 12.43 15.11 3.26
N LYS A 316 12.74 14.20 2.33
CA LYS A 316 12.29 14.26 0.94
C LYS A 316 11.19 13.26 0.65
N ILE A 317 10.27 13.65 -0.23
CA ILE A 317 9.14 12.83 -0.70
C ILE A 317 9.24 12.76 -2.22
N PHE A 318 9.55 11.57 -2.73
CA PHE A 318 9.48 11.25 -4.15
C PHE A 318 8.09 10.73 -4.51
N LEU A 319 7.53 11.27 -5.60
CA LEU A 319 6.23 10.91 -6.16
C LEU A 319 6.41 10.52 -7.63
N SER A 320 5.74 9.46 -8.07
CA SER A 320 5.70 9.09 -9.50
C SER A 320 4.32 8.58 -9.90
N ALA A 321 3.93 8.90 -11.14
CA ALA A 321 2.74 8.36 -11.78
C ALA A 321 2.92 8.26 -13.30
N ALA A 322 2.26 7.27 -13.90
CA ALA A 322 2.10 7.16 -15.36
C ALA A 322 1.18 8.27 -15.91
N TYR A 323 0.55 8.05 -17.06
CA TYR A 323 -0.39 9.02 -17.65
C TYR A 323 0.23 10.40 -17.95
N GLN A 324 1.51 10.43 -18.33
CA GLN A 324 2.28 11.64 -18.66
C GLN A 324 2.47 12.61 -17.47
N VAL A 325 2.45 12.11 -16.22
CA VAL A 325 2.78 12.90 -15.03
C VAL A 325 4.29 12.85 -14.73
N GLY A 326 4.91 11.67 -14.90
CA GLY A 326 6.31 11.45 -14.58
C GLY A 326 6.55 11.43 -13.08
N SER A 327 7.56 12.15 -12.60
CA SER A 327 7.91 12.19 -11.20
C SER A 327 8.32 13.57 -10.68
N ALA A 328 8.32 13.71 -9.36
CA ALA A 328 8.78 14.90 -8.66
C ALA A 328 9.41 14.55 -7.32
N LEU A 329 10.35 15.39 -6.87
CA LEU A 329 10.96 15.31 -5.56
C LEU A 329 10.66 16.58 -4.75
N LEU A 330 9.97 16.40 -3.64
CA LEU A 330 9.70 17.46 -2.67
C LEU A 330 10.67 17.35 -1.49
N GLN A 331 11.06 18.46 -0.89
CA GLN A 331 11.70 18.51 0.41
C GLN A 331 10.75 19.20 1.40
N VAL A 332 10.44 18.54 2.52
CA VAL A 332 9.59 19.10 3.58
C VAL A 332 10.42 20.10 4.40
N GLU A 333 9.87 21.29 4.63
CA GLU A 333 10.51 22.32 5.44
C GLU A 333 10.47 21.94 6.94
N PRO A 334 11.43 22.40 7.78
CA PRO A 334 11.44 22.11 9.22
C PRO A 334 10.17 22.52 9.99
N ASN A 335 9.35 23.39 9.40
CA ASN A 335 8.04 23.76 9.95
C ASN A 335 6.99 22.62 9.83
N GLY A 336 7.19 21.61 8.98
CA GLY A 336 6.25 20.52 8.70
C GLY A 336 4.90 20.97 8.12
N LYS A 337 4.81 22.19 7.58
CA LYS A 337 3.61 22.83 7.03
C LYS A 337 3.83 23.39 5.62
N SER A 338 5.05 23.31 5.08
CA SER A 338 5.38 23.64 3.70
C SER A 338 6.46 22.71 3.14
N TYR A 339 6.72 22.83 1.85
CA TYR A 339 7.72 22.07 1.12
C TYR A 339 8.34 22.93 0.00
N LYS A 340 9.49 22.49 -0.48
CA LYS A 340 10.14 22.97 -1.70
C LYS A 340 10.10 21.87 -2.75
N GLU A 341 9.63 22.16 -3.97
CA GLU A 341 9.87 21.28 -5.12
C GLU A 341 11.35 21.39 -5.49
N LEU A 342 12.12 20.31 -5.35
CA LEU A 342 13.54 20.27 -5.71
C LEU A 342 13.73 20.11 -7.21
N TRP A 343 12.94 19.20 -7.79
CA TRP A 343 12.84 18.99 -9.23
C TRP A 343 11.55 18.25 -9.58
N ARG A 344 11.16 18.33 -10.86
CA ARG A 344 10.05 17.61 -11.48
C ARG A 344 10.44 17.28 -12.91
N ASP A 345 10.12 16.07 -13.37
CA ASP A 345 10.39 15.61 -14.73
C ASP A 345 9.22 14.73 -15.20
N PRO A 346 8.56 15.06 -16.34
CA PRO A 346 7.38 14.31 -16.81
C PRO A 346 7.73 12.98 -17.50
N THR A 347 9.02 12.64 -17.64
CA THR A 347 9.51 11.55 -18.50
C THR A 347 10.39 10.52 -17.78
N ASN A 348 11.13 10.90 -16.73
CA ASN A 348 12.19 10.08 -16.13
C ASN A 348 11.69 8.79 -15.46
N MET A 349 10.57 8.84 -14.73
CA MET A 349 9.94 7.71 -14.04
C MET A 349 8.43 7.89 -14.06
N MET A 350 7.73 7.11 -14.88
CA MET A 350 6.28 7.13 -15.09
C MET A 350 5.64 5.86 -14.50
N THR A 351 5.68 5.71 -13.18
CA THR A 351 5.27 4.47 -12.53
C THR A 351 3.77 4.20 -12.66
N HIS A 352 3.41 3.05 -13.24
CA HIS A 352 1.99 2.70 -13.43
C HIS A 352 1.32 2.16 -12.16
N TRP A 353 1.99 1.26 -11.42
CA TRP A 353 1.50 0.80 -10.10
C TRP A 353 2.61 0.48 -9.09
N SER A 354 3.73 -0.11 -9.53
CA SER A 354 4.71 -0.68 -8.61
C SER A 354 5.65 0.37 -8.04
N THR A 355 5.61 0.53 -6.71
CA THR A 355 6.32 1.60 -6.00
C THR A 355 7.83 1.53 -6.23
N THR A 356 8.42 2.66 -6.61
CA THR A 356 9.87 2.82 -6.80
C THR A 356 10.63 2.56 -5.50
N ILE A 357 11.77 1.87 -5.57
CA ILE A 357 12.63 1.60 -4.42
C ILE A 357 13.80 2.59 -4.43
N HIS A 358 14.05 3.24 -3.28
CA HIS A 358 15.27 4.02 -3.06
C HIS A 358 16.39 3.13 -2.51
N HIS A 359 17.61 3.28 -3.06
CA HIS A 359 18.83 2.71 -2.51
C HIS A 359 20.02 3.62 -2.86
N ASP A 360 20.84 3.97 -1.86
CA ASP A 360 22.11 4.71 -1.97
C ASP A 360 22.10 5.95 -2.88
N GLY A 361 21.03 6.75 -2.85
CA GLY A 361 20.90 7.98 -3.64
C GLY A 361 20.33 7.77 -5.05
N TYR A 362 19.85 6.57 -5.35
CA TYR A 362 19.23 6.19 -6.62
C TYR A 362 17.84 5.60 -6.41
N LEU A 363 17.01 5.72 -7.43
CA LEU A 363 15.61 5.33 -7.49
C LEU A 363 15.44 4.28 -8.58
N TYR A 364 14.98 3.09 -8.20
CA TYR A 364 14.83 1.93 -9.08
C TYR A 364 13.36 1.55 -9.21
N GLY A 365 12.86 1.41 -10.43
CA GLY A 365 11.45 1.08 -10.63
C GLY A 365 11.04 0.92 -12.09
N PHE A 366 9.77 0.54 -12.30
CA PHE A 366 9.18 0.41 -13.62
C PHE A 366 8.52 1.73 -14.07
N SER A 367 8.78 2.13 -15.31
CA SER A 367 8.32 3.35 -15.95
C SER A 367 7.59 3.02 -17.25
N GLY A 368 6.35 3.49 -17.44
CA GLY A 368 5.53 3.26 -18.64
C GLY A 368 4.10 2.81 -18.30
N ARG A 369 3.10 3.22 -19.09
CA ARG A 369 1.67 2.93 -18.88
C ARG A 369 1.23 1.58 -19.47
N HIS A 370 1.88 1.12 -20.53
CA HIS A 370 1.54 -0.10 -21.26
C HIS A 370 2.73 -1.07 -21.38
N GLU A 371 2.45 -2.36 -21.60
CA GLU A 371 3.48 -3.42 -21.65
C GLU A 371 4.65 -3.10 -22.61
N ARG A 372 4.35 -2.60 -23.81
CA ARG A 372 5.34 -2.40 -24.89
C ARG A 372 6.22 -1.15 -24.75
N GLU A 373 5.84 -0.22 -23.88
CA GLU A 373 6.57 1.04 -23.62
C GLU A 373 7.24 1.03 -22.25
N ALA A 374 7.05 -0.04 -21.48
CA ALA A 374 7.50 -0.11 -20.11
C ALA A 374 8.94 -0.61 -19.98
N THR A 375 9.71 0.08 -19.15
CA THR A 375 11.11 -0.20 -18.87
C THR A 375 11.36 -0.20 -17.36
N MET A 376 12.33 -1.02 -16.91
CA MET A 376 12.94 -0.84 -15.59
C MET A 376 14.04 0.23 -15.70
N ARG A 377 14.09 1.15 -14.75
CA ARG A 377 15.00 2.31 -14.77
C ARG A 377 15.74 2.49 -13.45
N CYS A 378 16.94 3.04 -13.55
CA CYS A 378 17.64 3.72 -12.46
C CYS A 378 17.61 5.23 -12.70
N VAL A 379 17.16 5.99 -11.71
CA VAL A 379 17.11 7.46 -11.71
C VAL A 379 17.90 7.99 -10.52
N ARG A 380 18.80 8.94 -10.73
CA ARG A 380 19.56 9.56 -9.64
C ARG A 380 18.69 10.54 -8.86
N LEU A 381 18.67 10.40 -7.52
CA LEU A 381 17.79 11.19 -6.65
C LEU A 381 18.13 12.70 -6.64
N SER A 382 19.41 13.06 -6.79
CA SER A 382 19.87 14.45 -6.65
C SER A 382 19.33 15.40 -7.72
N ASP A 383 19.08 14.91 -8.93
CA ASP A 383 18.74 15.73 -10.11
C ASP A 383 17.70 15.08 -11.05
N GLY A 384 17.15 13.91 -10.68
CA GLY A 384 16.13 13.23 -11.49
C GLY A 384 16.65 12.61 -12.79
N LYS A 385 17.97 12.58 -13.03
CA LYS A 385 18.55 12.05 -14.27
C LYS A 385 18.38 10.52 -14.36
N VAL A 386 17.81 10.02 -15.46
CA VAL A 386 17.86 8.59 -15.83
C VAL A 386 19.32 8.20 -16.09
N VAL A 387 19.82 7.20 -15.35
CA VAL A 387 21.19 6.70 -15.47
C VAL A 387 21.25 5.52 -16.44
N TRP A 388 20.29 4.60 -16.32
CA TRP A 388 20.06 3.51 -17.27
C TRP A 388 18.58 3.15 -17.34
N GLU A 389 18.18 2.54 -18.46
CA GLU A 389 16.87 1.92 -18.65
C GLU A 389 17.00 0.59 -19.42
N THR A 390 16.05 -0.33 -19.21
CA THR A 390 15.97 -1.59 -19.96
C THR A 390 14.53 -2.10 -20.07
N ASP A 391 14.21 -2.75 -21.19
CA ASP A 391 12.99 -3.54 -21.39
C ASP A 391 13.12 -4.98 -20.84
N GLY A 392 14.34 -5.38 -20.46
CA GLY A 392 14.69 -6.73 -20.03
C GLY A 392 15.11 -7.68 -21.16
N ALA A 393 15.12 -7.27 -22.43
CA ALA A 393 15.42 -8.16 -23.56
C ALA A 393 16.90 -8.58 -23.66
N ALA A 394 17.80 -7.61 -23.45
CA ALA A 394 19.23 -7.75 -23.78
C ALA A 394 19.93 -8.99 -23.17
N PRO A 395 19.67 -9.43 -21.92
CA PRO A 395 20.32 -10.62 -21.35
C PRO A 395 19.99 -11.94 -22.08
N VAL A 396 18.89 -11.99 -22.86
CA VAL A 396 18.34 -13.24 -23.41
C VAL A 396 18.02 -13.23 -24.90
N ILE A 397 17.98 -12.07 -25.57
CA ILE A 397 17.44 -11.95 -26.94
C ILE A 397 18.11 -12.89 -27.96
N ASP A 398 19.45 -13.03 -27.90
CA ASP A 398 20.22 -13.91 -28.79
C ASP A 398 20.26 -15.39 -28.34
N LYS A 399 19.65 -15.70 -27.19
CA LYS A 399 19.66 -17.05 -26.56
C LYS A 399 18.33 -17.78 -26.72
N ILE A 400 17.30 -17.12 -27.25
CA ILE A 400 15.94 -17.65 -27.38
C ILE A 400 15.47 -17.61 -28.83
N LYS A 401 14.55 -18.52 -29.17
CA LYS A 401 13.81 -18.52 -30.43
C LYS A 401 12.31 -18.60 -30.14
N ARG A 402 11.50 -17.94 -30.96
CA ARG A 402 10.03 -18.04 -30.87
C ARG A 402 9.53 -19.24 -31.66
N ASN A 403 8.77 -20.12 -31.02
CA ASN A 403 8.00 -21.14 -31.70
C ASN A 403 6.86 -20.45 -32.47
N THR A 404 6.84 -20.58 -33.80
CA THR A 404 5.86 -19.91 -34.67
C THR A 404 4.44 -20.46 -34.54
N LEU A 405 4.28 -21.71 -34.08
CA LEU A 405 3.00 -22.37 -33.90
C LEU A 405 2.38 -22.06 -32.53
N THR A 406 3.16 -22.13 -31.45
CA THR A 406 2.66 -21.92 -30.08
C THR A 406 2.83 -20.49 -29.58
N GLY A 407 3.62 -19.67 -30.28
CA GLY A 407 4.00 -18.32 -29.86
C GLY A 407 4.98 -18.26 -28.68
N GLN A 408 5.28 -19.39 -28.03
CA GLN A 408 6.17 -19.51 -26.88
C GLN A 408 7.63 -19.22 -27.26
N PHE A 409 8.40 -18.71 -26.32
CA PHE A 409 9.85 -18.64 -26.45
C PHE A 409 10.49 -19.93 -25.94
N LEU A 410 11.53 -20.39 -26.63
CA LEU A 410 12.32 -21.57 -26.29
C LEU A 410 13.79 -21.16 -26.20
N TRP A 411 14.54 -21.68 -25.23
CA TRP A 411 15.98 -21.55 -25.21
C TRP A 411 16.60 -22.29 -26.42
N ILE A 412 17.58 -21.68 -27.08
CA ILE A 412 18.21 -22.25 -28.29
C ILE A 412 19.02 -23.51 -27.96
N ASP A 413 19.71 -23.52 -26.82
CA ASP A 413 20.64 -24.57 -26.38
C ASP A 413 19.95 -25.89 -26.00
N SER A 414 18.78 -25.80 -25.38
CA SER A 414 18.10 -26.89 -24.68
C SER A 414 16.69 -27.17 -25.20
N GLY A 415 16.15 -26.29 -26.03
CA GLY A 415 14.79 -26.40 -26.58
C GLY A 415 13.66 -26.25 -25.56
N LYS A 416 13.98 -26.09 -24.27
CA LYS A 416 13.01 -25.89 -23.18
C LYS A 416 12.35 -24.52 -23.28
N THR A 417 11.13 -24.39 -22.75
CA THR A 417 10.43 -23.11 -22.65
C THR A 417 11.28 -22.08 -21.91
N ALA A 418 11.43 -20.90 -22.51
CA ALA A 418 12.08 -19.74 -21.92
C ALA A 418 11.03 -18.78 -21.34
N PRO A 419 11.37 -18.01 -20.28
CA PRO A 419 10.53 -16.91 -19.80
C PRO A 419 10.25 -15.87 -20.90
N TRP A 420 9.26 -15.00 -20.67
CA TRP A 420 9.03 -13.90 -21.61
C TRP A 420 10.27 -12.98 -21.66
N PRO A 421 10.73 -12.58 -22.87
CA PRO A 421 11.99 -11.84 -23.01
C PRO A 421 11.93 -10.45 -22.37
N LEU A 422 10.79 -9.77 -22.46
CA LEU A 422 10.58 -8.47 -21.85
C LEU A 422 10.11 -8.64 -20.41
N TYR A 423 10.37 -7.66 -19.55
CA TYR A 423 9.64 -7.54 -18.29
C TYR A 423 8.26 -6.92 -18.52
N GLY A 424 8.15 -5.98 -19.47
CA GLY A 424 7.01 -5.08 -19.58
C GLY A 424 6.93 -4.17 -18.36
N ARG A 425 5.72 -3.88 -17.89
CA ARG A 425 5.52 -3.35 -16.54
C ARG A 425 5.79 -4.48 -15.55
N GLY A 426 6.13 -4.16 -14.31
CA GLY A 426 6.46 -5.20 -13.33
C GLY A 426 6.47 -4.67 -11.92
N SER A 427 6.87 -5.53 -10.99
CA SER A 427 7.16 -5.18 -9.61
C SER A 427 8.51 -5.71 -9.18
N ALA A 428 9.12 -5.04 -8.20
CA ALA A 428 10.35 -5.49 -7.57
C ALA A 428 10.25 -5.37 -6.05
N ILE A 429 10.98 -6.22 -5.35
CA ILE A 429 11.37 -6.01 -3.95
C ILE A 429 12.89 -6.05 -3.86
N LEU A 430 13.46 -5.35 -2.87
CA LEU A 430 14.89 -5.35 -2.58
C LEU A 430 15.15 -6.20 -1.33
N ALA A 431 16.02 -7.19 -1.42
CA ALA A 431 16.41 -8.02 -0.28
C ALA A 431 17.85 -8.51 -0.47
N ASP A 432 18.63 -8.66 0.60
CA ASP A 432 19.96 -9.31 0.55
C ASP A 432 20.89 -8.75 -0.56
N ASN A 433 20.86 -7.41 -0.73
CA ASN A 433 21.55 -6.62 -1.76
C ASN A 433 21.24 -6.96 -3.23
N LYS A 434 20.02 -7.42 -3.52
CA LYS A 434 19.55 -7.77 -4.88
C LYS A 434 18.06 -7.44 -5.06
N PHE A 435 17.67 -7.05 -6.27
CA PHE A 435 16.27 -6.94 -6.64
C PHE A 435 15.72 -8.31 -7.04
N ILE A 436 14.59 -8.68 -6.44
CA ILE A 436 13.75 -9.80 -6.88
C ILE A 436 12.64 -9.18 -7.75
N VAL A 437 12.73 -9.38 -9.06
CA VAL A 437 11.89 -8.74 -10.07
C VAL A 437 10.83 -9.72 -10.59
N LEU A 438 9.59 -9.26 -10.69
CA LEU A 438 8.47 -9.94 -11.35
C LEU A 438 7.93 -9.06 -12.49
N GLY A 439 8.20 -9.45 -13.73
CA GLY A 439 7.57 -8.83 -14.91
C GLY A 439 6.11 -9.25 -15.07
N GLU A 440 5.27 -8.45 -15.71
CA GLU A 440 3.81 -8.63 -15.73
C GLU A 440 3.32 -9.90 -16.46
N ARG A 441 4.19 -10.59 -17.19
CA ARG A 441 3.94 -11.92 -17.77
C ARG A 441 4.45 -13.09 -16.93
N GLY A 442 4.97 -12.84 -15.73
CA GLY A 442 5.45 -13.88 -14.80
C GLY A 442 6.93 -14.26 -14.94
N THR A 443 7.73 -13.45 -15.64
CA THR A 443 9.20 -13.58 -15.61
C THR A 443 9.69 -13.17 -14.22
N LEU A 444 10.24 -14.12 -13.47
CA LEU A 444 10.92 -13.91 -12.19
C LEU A 444 12.43 -13.76 -12.46
N ALA A 445 13.08 -12.72 -11.93
CA ALA A 445 14.51 -12.50 -12.10
C ALA A 445 15.22 -12.02 -10.82
N ILE A 446 16.51 -12.29 -10.72
CA ILE A 446 17.43 -11.64 -9.77
C ILE A 446 18.25 -10.62 -10.56
N VAL A 447 18.23 -9.37 -10.11
CA VAL A 447 18.98 -8.25 -10.69
C VAL A 447 19.85 -7.62 -9.60
N LYS A 448 21.12 -7.35 -9.89
CA LYS A 448 22.02 -6.68 -8.93
C LYS A 448 21.61 -5.23 -8.71
N VAL A 449 21.87 -4.71 -7.52
CA VAL A 449 21.76 -3.27 -7.28
C VAL A 449 23.04 -2.60 -7.76
N ASP A 450 23.00 -1.98 -8.94
CA ASP A 450 24.10 -1.19 -9.47
C ASP A 450 23.54 0.10 -10.12
N PRO A 451 23.96 1.30 -9.69
CA PRO A 451 23.54 2.54 -10.33
C PRO A 451 24.20 2.80 -11.69
N LYS A 452 25.30 2.13 -12.04
CA LYS A 452 26.07 2.37 -13.28
C LYS A 452 25.47 1.66 -14.49
N GLU A 453 25.02 0.43 -14.32
CA GLU A 453 24.46 -0.40 -15.39
C GLU A 453 23.40 -1.38 -14.87
N PHE A 454 22.59 -1.93 -15.77
CA PHE A 454 21.66 -3.00 -15.46
C PHE A 454 22.34 -4.38 -15.56
N HIS A 455 22.23 -5.19 -14.51
CA HIS A 455 22.85 -6.52 -14.44
C HIS A 455 21.85 -7.58 -13.92
N GLU A 456 21.16 -8.26 -14.84
CA GLU A 456 20.41 -9.48 -14.52
C GLU A 456 21.38 -10.65 -14.25
N VAL A 457 21.21 -11.33 -13.12
CA VAL A 457 21.99 -12.53 -12.77
C VAL A 457 21.38 -13.79 -13.36
N CYS A 458 20.05 -13.94 -13.23
CA CYS A 458 19.30 -15.07 -13.75
C CYS A 458 17.80 -14.77 -13.82
N ARG A 459 17.07 -15.50 -14.67
CA ARG A 459 15.60 -15.48 -14.74
C ARG A 459 14.98 -16.87 -14.85
N THR A 460 13.73 -16.98 -14.47
CA THR A 460 12.87 -18.16 -14.62
C THR A 460 11.40 -17.75 -14.79
N SER A 461 10.50 -18.71 -14.96
CA SER A 461 9.04 -18.51 -15.03
C SER A 461 8.32 -19.77 -14.58
N PHE A 462 7.17 -19.61 -13.93
CA PHE A 462 6.32 -20.71 -13.46
C PHE A 462 5.00 -20.71 -14.24
N PRO A 463 4.50 -21.84 -14.80
CA PRO A 463 3.23 -21.87 -15.55
C PRO A 463 2.02 -21.27 -14.80
N GLN A 464 2.02 -21.39 -13.47
CA GLN A 464 1.05 -20.84 -12.53
C GLN A 464 1.05 -19.30 -12.51
N ILE A 465 2.22 -18.69 -12.71
CA ILE A 465 2.43 -17.25 -12.68
C ILE A 465 2.54 -16.75 -14.11
N ASN A 466 1.37 -16.41 -14.65
CA ASN A 466 1.18 -15.93 -16.01
C ASN A 466 0.52 -14.54 -15.99
N TYR A 467 0.36 -13.94 -17.18
CA TYR A 467 -0.25 -12.62 -17.32
C TYR A 467 -1.74 -12.62 -16.92
N PRO A 468 -2.22 -11.61 -16.16
CA PRO A 468 -1.46 -10.53 -15.52
C PRO A 468 -0.87 -10.93 -14.15
N ALA A 469 0.46 -10.82 -14.04
CA ALA A 469 1.21 -10.98 -12.79
C ALA A 469 1.51 -9.61 -12.15
N TRP A 470 0.46 -8.89 -11.73
CA TRP A 470 0.58 -7.49 -11.26
C TRP A 470 0.74 -7.33 -9.75
N ALA A 471 0.45 -8.37 -8.95
CA ALA A 471 0.64 -8.35 -7.51
C ALA A 471 2.13 -8.23 -7.15
N ALA A 472 2.46 -7.42 -6.14
CA ALA A 472 3.84 -7.29 -5.67
C ALA A 472 4.35 -8.63 -5.08
N PRO A 473 5.60 -9.04 -5.35
CA PRO A 473 6.23 -10.15 -4.67
C PRO A 473 6.26 -9.95 -3.15
N VAL A 474 6.10 -11.03 -2.40
CA VAL A 474 6.11 -11.03 -0.93
C VAL A 474 7.18 -11.98 -0.46
N LEU A 475 8.14 -11.50 0.34
CA LEU A 475 9.21 -12.31 0.92
C LEU A 475 9.00 -12.39 2.43
N ALA A 476 8.81 -13.60 2.94
CA ALA A 476 8.66 -13.81 4.37
C ALA A 476 9.29 -15.14 4.80
N HIS A 477 10.10 -15.12 5.86
CA HIS A 477 10.83 -16.28 6.39
C HIS A 477 11.59 -17.05 5.30
N LYS A 478 12.30 -16.32 4.44
CA LYS A 478 13.01 -16.79 3.24
C LYS A 478 12.15 -17.52 2.20
N LYS A 479 10.83 -17.38 2.27
CA LYS A 479 9.88 -17.90 1.27
C LYS A 479 9.39 -16.76 0.39
N LEU A 480 9.49 -16.93 -0.92
CA LEU A 480 8.98 -15.97 -1.90
C LEU A 480 7.59 -16.40 -2.38
N TYR A 481 6.61 -15.56 -2.12
CA TYR A 481 5.22 -15.76 -2.53
C TYR A 481 4.92 -14.92 -3.78
N LEU A 482 4.42 -15.58 -4.82
CA LEU A 482 4.07 -14.96 -6.10
C LEU A 482 2.62 -15.29 -6.46
N ARG A 483 1.91 -14.31 -7.02
CA ARG A 483 0.49 -14.42 -7.36
C ARG A 483 0.20 -14.03 -8.82
N SER A 484 -0.60 -14.85 -9.49
CA SER A 484 -1.36 -14.48 -10.70
C SER A 484 -2.85 -14.34 -10.36
N GLU A 485 -3.70 -14.08 -11.37
CA GLU A 485 -5.15 -14.03 -11.15
C GLU A 485 -5.78 -15.33 -10.63
N SER A 486 -5.13 -16.48 -10.79
CA SER A 486 -5.73 -17.78 -10.46
C SER A 486 -4.88 -18.68 -9.56
N HIS A 487 -3.63 -18.30 -9.29
CA HIS A 487 -2.70 -19.11 -8.50
C HIS A 487 -1.87 -18.26 -7.54
N LEU A 488 -1.63 -18.83 -6.35
CA LEU A 488 -0.60 -18.41 -5.41
C LEU A 488 0.43 -19.55 -5.32
N ILE A 489 1.70 -19.23 -5.48
CA ILE A 489 2.81 -20.18 -5.25
C ILE A 489 3.72 -19.70 -4.14
N CYS A 490 4.35 -20.65 -3.46
CA CYS A 490 5.37 -20.42 -2.45
C CYS A 490 6.68 -21.08 -2.90
N LEU A 491 7.75 -20.30 -2.97
CA LEU A 491 9.08 -20.74 -3.39
C LEU A 491 10.05 -20.70 -2.21
N ASP A 492 10.92 -21.71 -2.11
CA ASP A 492 12.09 -21.67 -1.24
C ASP A 492 13.11 -20.69 -1.83
N PHE A 493 13.41 -19.63 -1.10
CA PHE A 493 14.36 -18.60 -1.50
C PHE A 493 15.59 -18.55 -0.57
N ALA A 494 15.71 -19.51 0.36
CA ALA A 494 16.83 -19.59 1.28
C ALA A 494 18.11 -20.07 0.58
N GLU A 495 19.25 -19.44 0.90
CA GLU A 495 20.55 -19.99 0.52
C GLU A 495 20.75 -21.36 1.19
N LYS A 496 21.04 -22.39 0.40
CA LYS A 496 21.45 -23.69 0.91
C LYS A 496 22.91 -23.61 1.36
N LYS A 497 23.13 -23.75 2.68
CA LYS A 497 24.48 -23.96 3.22
C LYS A 497 25.10 -25.17 2.52
N LYS A 498 26.29 -24.95 1.94
CA LYS A 498 27.12 -25.99 1.30
C LYS A 498 27.74 -26.91 2.34
#